data_AF-W9HFH6-F1
#
_entry.id   AF-W9HFH6-F1
#
_cell.length_a   1.000
_cell.length_b   1.000
_cell.length_c   1.000
_cell.angle_alpha   90.00
_cell.angle_beta   90.00
_cell.angle_gamma   90.00
#
_symmetry.space_group_name_H-M   'P 1'
#
loop_
_entity.id
_entity.type
_entity.pdbx_description
1 polymer ?
#
loop_
_entity_poly.entity_id
_entity_poly.type
_entity_poly.pdbx_seq_one_letter_code
_entity_poly.pdbx_strand_id
1 'polypeptide(L)'
;MIRRALLLRDYIERLIAHHRIDFEQQNKAKRGDPKKSLTLPFICQLDNQLSDKDWEVVEIFAQILSYYEATIKMLEGDGQIRKRKRGWTGSCGNIWDVIQGFEFLLEQLERFKDIAKDFPDTEHFRININLGWQKLNEYYEMLSDTPIYYTGLALHPVYRWKWFGRNWTDRPEWIDEAKHGLRRLAL
;
A
#
# COMPACT_ATOMS: atom_id res chain seq x y z
N MET A 1 10.44 -6.46 2.34
CA MET A 1 11.70 -5.84 1.87
C MET A 1 11.75 -4.35 2.18
N ILE A 2 10.73 -3.55 1.85
CA ILE A 2 10.68 -2.09 2.12
C ILE A 2 10.91 -1.71 3.59
N ARG A 3 10.18 -2.32 4.55
CA ARG A 3 10.41 -2.03 5.99
C ARG A 3 11.85 -2.27 6.44
N ARG A 4 12.51 -3.27 5.87
CA ARG A 4 13.92 -3.55 6.16
C ARG A 4 14.83 -2.49 5.56
N ALA A 5 14.53 -1.98 4.38
CA ALA A 5 15.29 -0.87 3.79
C ALA A 5 15.23 0.37 4.69
N LEU A 6 14.05 0.71 5.22
CA LEU A 6 13.88 1.83 6.16
C LEU A 6 14.70 1.64 7.45
N LEU A 7 14.69 0.44 8.04
CA LEU A 7 15.53 0.14 9.22
C LEU A 7 17.03 0.25 8.95
N LEU A 8 17.44 0.10 7.69
CA LEU A 8 18.84 0.16 7.28
C LEU A 8 19.28 1.55 6.81
N ARG A 9 18.37 2.53 6.71
CA ARG A 9 18.66 3.88 6.20
C ARG A 9 19.90 4.50 6.87
N ASP A 10 19.89 4.63 8.19
CA ASP A 10 21.01 5.20 8.96
C ASP A 10 22.34 4.46 8.72
N TYR A 11 22.28 3.13 8.57
CA TYR A 11 23.47 2.32 8.34
C TYR A 11 24.02 2.53 6.93
N ILE A 12 23.14 2.67 5.93
CA ILE A 12 23.50 2.96 4.54
C ILE A 12 24.12 4.36 4.45
N GLU A 13 23.51 5.37 5.07
CA GLU A 13 24.03 6.74 5.08
C GLU A 13 25.41 6.82 5.76
N ARG A 14 25.60 6.13 6.89
CA ARG A 14 26.92 6.01 7.56
C ARG A 14 27.96 5.32 6.68
N LEU A 15 27.57 4.26 5.96
CA LEU A 15 28.46 3.54 5.05
C LEU A 15 28.91 4.44 3.89
N ILE A 16 27.99 5.21 3.30
CA ILE A 16 28.30 6.19 2.25
C ILE A 16 29.27 7.25 2.79
N ALA A 17 29.00 7.79 3.98
CA ALA A 17 29.86 8.79 4.60
C ALA A 17 31.27 8.25 4.86
N HIS A 18 31.40 7.02 5.37
CA HIS A 18 32.69 6.35 5.59
C HIS A 18 33.49 6.23 4.29
N HIS A 19 32.88 5.70 3.23
CA HIS A 19 33.55 5.55 1.93
C HIS A 19 33.94 6.89 1.30
N ARG A 20 33.15 7.95 1.53
CA ARG A 20 33.49 9.29 1.07
C ARG A 20 34.72 9.83 1.80
N ILE A 21 34.77 9.70 3.12
CA ILE A 21 35.93 10.10 3.94
C ILE A 21 37.19 9.34 3.54
N ASP A 22 37.10 8.01 3.40
CA ASP A 22 38.25 7.18 2.99
C ASP A 22 38.80 7.60 1.64
N PHE A 23 37.91 7.85 0.68
CA PHE A 23 38.30 8.31 -0.65
C PHE A 23 38.98 9.68 -0.62
N GLU A 24 38.48 10.62 0.18
CA GLU A 24 39.10 11.93 0.39
C GLU A 24 40.48 11.80 1.05
N GLN A 25 40.62 10.96 2.07
CA GLN A 25 41.89 10.73 2.76
C GLN A 25 42.96 10.13 1.85
N GLN A 26 42.59 9.14 1.04
CA GLN A 26 43.51 8.49 0.09
C GLN A 26 43.93 9.42 -1.06
N ASN A 27 43.08 10.39 -1.42
CA ASN A 27 43.31 11.28 -2.55
C ASN A 27 43.76 12.70 -2.15
N LYS A 28 43.94 12.99 -0.86
CA LYS A 28 44.63 14.21 -0.40
C LYS A 28 46.09 14.18 -0.87
N ALA A 29 46.41 14.99 -1.88
CA ALA A 29 47.77 15.13 -2.39
C ALA A 29 48.70 15.73 -1.32
N LYS A 30 49.94 15.22 -1.22
CA LYS A 30 50.99 15.80 -0.35
C LYS A 30 51.38 17.25 -0.69
N ARG A 31 50.82 17.86 -1.75
CA ARG A 31 51.17 19.20 -2.26
C ARG A 31 50.00 20.09 -2.71
N GLY A 32 48.76 19.80 -2.31
CA GLY A 32 47.65 20.76 -2.48
C GLY A 32 47.04 20.89 -3.88
N ASP A 33 47.62 20.30 -4.93
CA ASP A 33 46.98 20.26 -6.25
C ASP A 33 46.07 19.04 -6.44
N PRO A 34 44.83 19.21 -6.94
CA PRO A 34 43.92 18.09 -7.21
C PRO A 34 44.45 17.23 -8.37
N LYS A 35 44.54 15.91 -8.14
CA LYS A 35 44.79 14.94 -9.22
C LYS A 35 43.65 15.05 -10.24
N LYS A 36 43.97 15.45 -11.48
CA LYS A 36 43.00 15.57 -12.57
C LYS A 36 42.35 14.20 -12.83
N SER A 37 41.03 14.12 -12.62
CA SER A 37 40.14 12.99 -12.92
C SER A 37 40.26 11.76 -12.02
N LEU A 38 39.69 11.84 -10.81
CA LEU A 38 39.42 10.66 -9.98
C LEU A 38 37.91 10.43 -9.91
N THR A 39 37.45 9.31 -10.45
CA THR A 39 36.05 8.90 -10.38
C THR A 39 35.69 8.54 -8.94
N LEU A 40 34.59 9.09 -8.45
CA LEU A 40 34.06 8.80 -7.13
C LEU A 40 33.69 7.30 -7.03
N PRO A 41 33.90 6.62 -5.87
CA PRO A 41 33.45 5.25 -5.69
C PRO A 41 31.95 5.12 -6.00
N PHE A 42 31.54 3.99 -6.58
CA PHE A 42 30.17 3.76 -7.05
C PHE A 42 29.11 4.16 -6.02
N ILE A 43 29.26 3.71 -4.77
CA ILE A 43 28.35 3.99 -3.65
C ILE A 43 28.27 5.49 -3.29
N CYS A 44 29.30 6.27 -3.61
CA CYS A 44 29.38 7.69 -3.27
C CYS A 44 28.76 8.59 -4.36
N GLN A 45 28.51 8.06 -5.55
CA GLN A 45 27.91 8.79 -6.68
C GLN A 45 26.46 9.15 -6.37
N LEU A 46 26.06 10.39 -6.69
CA LEU A 46 24.72 10.90 -6.36
C LEU A 46 23.61 10.10 -7.04
N ASP A 47 23.81 9.69 -8.29
CA ASP A 47 22.83 8.88 -9.04
C ASP A 47 22.57 7.49 -8.44
N ASN A 48 23.46 7.02 -7.56
CA ASN A 48 23.35 5.73 -6.88
C ASN A 48 22.85 5.86 -5.43
N GLN A 49 22.41 7.05 -5.03
CA GLN A 49 21.91 7.34 -3.69
C GLN A 49 20.44 7.72 -3.74
N LEU A 50 19.70 7.25 -2.74
CA LEU A 50 18.35 7.73 -2.49
C LEU A 50 18.44 9.10 -1.81
N SER A 51 17.78 10.08 -2.40
CA SER A 51 17.58 11.38 -1.78
C SER A 51 16.59 11.29 -0.60
N ASP A 52 16.50 12.34 0.21
CA ASP A 52 15.51 12.41 1.30
C ASP A 52 14.07 12.21 0.78
N LYS A 53 13.78 12.74 -0.41
CA LYS A 53 12.47 12.55 -1.06
C LYS A 53 12.24 11.10 -1.48
N ASP A 54 13.26 10.42 -1.98
CA ASP A 54 13.14 9.00 -2.36
C ASP A 54 12.85 8.15 -1.13
N TRP A 55 13.51 8.45 0.00
CA TRP A 55 13.20 7.80 1.27
C TRP A 55 11.78 8.07 1.77
N GLU A 56 11.30 9.31 1.63
CA GLU A 56 9.91 9.67 1.93
C GLU A 56 8.91 8.86 1.08
N VAL A 57 9.18 8.69 -0.22
CA VAL A 57 8.39 7.82 -1.10
C VAL A 57 8.39 6.37 -0.61
N VAL A 58 9.54 5.85 -0.17
CA VAL A 58 9.67 4.50 0.40
C VAL A 58 8.85 4.35 1.68
N GLU A 59 8.81 5.38 2.53
CA GLU A 59 7.98 5.41 3.75
C GLU A 59 6.49 5.38 3.41
N ILE A 60 6.05 6.17 2.43
CA ILE A 60 4.66 6.15 1.99
C ILE A 60 4.26 4.78 1.44
N PHE A 61 5.10 4.16 0.59
CA PHE A 61 4.82 2.80 0.14
C PHE A 61 4.77 1.79 1.29
N ALA A 62 5.62 1.94 2.30
CA ALA A 62 5.56 1.10 3.49
C ALA A 62 4.22 1.25 4.24
N GLN A 63 3.68 2.47 4.29
CA GLN A 63 2.39 2.78 4.89
C GLN A 63 1.25 2.19 4.05
N ILE A 64 1.22 2.40 2.74
CA ILE A 64 0.22 1.79 1.83
C ILE A 64 0.18 0.28 2.01
N LEU A 65 1.35 -0.37 1.95
CA LEU A 65 1.45 -1.83 2.10
C LEU A 65 1.02 -2.32 3.48
N SER A 66 1.08 -1.49 4.52
CA SER A 66 0.57 -1.85 5.84
C SER A 66 -0.96 -1.99 5.86
N TYR A 67 -1.69 -1.15 5.10
CA TYR A 67 -3.13 -1.28 4.95
C TYR A 67 -3.51 -2.56 4.20
N TYR A 68 -2.76 -2.91 3.15
CA TYR A 68 -2.91 -4.19 2.45
C TYR A 68 -2.64 -5.37 3.37
N GLU A 69 -1.53 -5.34 4.12
CA GLU A 69 -1.20 -6.41 5.07
C GLU A 69 -2.31 -6.61 6.10
N ALA A 70 -2.83 -5.52 6.68
CA ALA A 70 -3.91 -5.59 7.66
C ALA A 70 -5.21 -6.16 7.05
N THR A 71 -5.56 -5.69 5.85
CA THR A 71 -6.77 -6.14 5.14
C THR A 71 -6.66 -7.62 4.75
N ILE A 72 -5.53 -8.04 4.20
CA ILE A 72 -5.32 -9.46 3.81
C ILE A 72 -5.32 -10.35 5.06
N LYS A 73 -4.68 -9.94 6.17
CA LYS A 73 -4.72 -10.68 7.44
C LYS A 73 -6.13 -10.81 8.01
N MET A 74 -6.96 -9.80 7.79
CA MET A 74 -8.38 -9.86 8.14
C MET A 74 -9.12 -10.87 7.26
N LEU A 75 -8.79 -10.95 5.97
CA LEU A 75 -9.48 -11.79 4.97
C LEU A 75 -9.00 -13.25 4.91
N GLU A 76 -7.76 -13.56 5.28
CA GLU A 76 -7.11 -14.87 5.06
C GLU A 76 -7.58 -16.03 5.99
N GLY A 77 -8.75 -15.93 6.62
CA GLY A 77 -9.24 -16.94 7.55
C GLY A 77 -10.41 -17.80 7.07
N ASP A 78 -10.80 -18.73 7.94
CA ASP A 78 -11.86 -19.71 7.73
C ASP A 78 -13.21 -19.30 8.37
N GLY A 79 -13.38 -18.02 8.70
CA GLY A 79 -14.53 -17.46 9.41
C GLY A 79 -14.63 -17.83 10.89
N GLN A 80 -13.73 -18.69 11.41
CA GLN A 80 -13.84 -19.20 12.78
C GLN A 80 -13.15 -18.30 13.81
N ILE A 81 -13.88 -17.95 14.87
CA ILE A 81 -13.31 -17.25 16.03
C ILE A 81 -12.47 -18.24 16.83
N ARG A 82 -11.15 -18.07 16.83
CA ARG A 82 -10.24 -18.87 17.66
C ARG A 82 -9.34 -17.96 18.49
N LYS A 83 -9.23 -18.25 19.80
CA LYS A 83 -8.21 -17.63 20.67
C LYS A 83 -6.84 -18.18 20.28
N ARG A 84 -5.95 -17.35 19.72
CA ARG A 84 -4.55 -17.74 19.46
C ARG A 84 -3.65 -17.40 20.64
N LYS A 85 -2.46 -18.03 20.71
CA LYS A 85 -1.42 -17.70 21.70
C LYS A 85 -1.19 -16.17 21.69
N ARG A 86 -1.15 -15.56 22.88
CA ARG A 86 -1.08 -14.10 23.16
C ARG A 86 -2.42 -13.33 23.18
N GLY A 87 -3.56 -14.01 23.23
CA GLY A 87 -4.85 -13.36 23.57
C GLY A 87 -5.49 -12.54 22.45
N TRP A 88 -4.97 -12.65 21.22
CA TRP A 88 -5.65 -12.12 20.04
C TRP A 88 -6.87 -12.99 19.71
N THR A 89 -8.03 -12.34 19.68
CA THR A 89 -9.32 -12.92 19.29
C THR A 89 -9.73 -12.21 18.01
N GLY A 90 -9.59 -12.88 16.88
CA GLY A 90 -10.05 -12.39 15.58
C GLY A 90 -10.81 -13.50 14.87
N SER A 91 -12.01 -13.20 14.38
CA SER A 91 -12.60 -13.94 13.27
C SER A 91 -11.82 -13.49 12.03
N CYS A 92 -11.17 -14.42 11.34
CA CYS A 92 -10.50 -14.12 10.08
C CYS A 92 -11.38 -14.66 8.95
N GLY A 93 -11.61 -13.85 7.91
CA GLY A 93 -12.20 -14.23 6.62
C GLY A 93 -13.70 -14.55 6.66
N ASN A 94 -14.57 -13.55 6.83
CA ASN A 94 -15.97 -13.73 6.48
C ASN A 94 -16.24 -13.17 5.08
N ILE A 95 -17.16 -13.81 4.36
CA ILE A 95 -17.52 -13.39 3.00
C ILE A 95 -18.04 -11.95 2.93
N TRP A 96 -18.68 -11.47 4.01
CA TRP A 96 -19.19 -10.09 4.12
C TRP A 96 -18.10 -9.05 4.41
N ASP A 97 -16.90 -9.46 4.80
CA ASP A 97 -15.77 -8.56 5.06
C ASP A 97 -15.00 -8.20 3.77
N VAL A 98 -15.22 -8.94 2.68
CA VAL A 98 -14.53 -8.74 1.39
C VAL A 98 -14.82 -7.36 0.82
N ILE A 99 -16.10 -7.02 0.61
CA ILE A 99 -16.51 -5.71 0.06
C ILE A 99 -15.94 -4.56 0.90
N GLN A 100 -16.06 -4.67 2.22
CA GLN A 100 -15.55 -3.66 3.15
C GLN A 100 -14.03 -3.52 3.06
N GLY A 101 -13.29 -4.61 2.86
CA GLY A 101 -11.85 -4.58 2.64
C GLY A 101 -11.45 -3.87 1.34
N PHE A 102 -12.20 -4.08 0.26
CA PHE A 102 -11.99 -3.36 -1.00
C PHE A 102 -12.28 -1.86 -0.86
N GLU A 103 -13.43 -1.49 -0.31
CA GLU A 103 -13.81 -0.09 -0.06
C GLU A 103 -12.74 0.62 0.78
N PHE A 104 -12.29 -0.01 1.86
CA PHE A 104 -11.25 0.54 2.73
C PHE A 104 -9.93 0.79 1.99
N LEU A 105 -9.46 -0.18 1.18
CA LEU A 105 -8.22 -0.05 0.44
C LEU A 105 -8.32 0.99 -0.69
N LEU A 106 -9.46 1.06 -1.39
CA LEU A 106 -9.73 2.08 -2.40
C LEU A 106 -9.69 3.47 -1.79
N GLU A 107 -10.35 3.67 -0.64
CA GLU A 107 -10.34 4.93 0.11
C GLU A 107 -8.90 5.33 0.52
N GLN A 108 -8.09 4.38 1.01
CA GLN A 108 -6.70 4.69 1.36
C GLN A 108 -5.90 5.12 0.13
N LEU A 109 -6.05 4.43 -1.00
CA LEU A 109 -5.35 4.79 -2.23
C LEU A 109 -5.79 6.16 -2.76
N GLU A 110 -7.06 6.52 -2.65
CA GLU A 110 -7.54 7.87 -3.00
C GLU A 110 -6.89 8.95 -2.14
N ARG A 111 -6.78 8.75 -0.83
CA ARG A 111 -6.04 9.65 0.06
C ARG A 111 -4.58 9.80 -0.36
N PHE A 112 -3.92 8.71 -0.74
CA PHE A 112 -2.54 8.77 -1.22
C PHE A 112 -2.41 9.41 -2.60
N LYS A 113 -3.42 9.32 -3.48
CA LYS A 113 -3.44 10.10 -4.73
C LYS A 113 -3.43 11.59 -4.45
N ASP A 114 -4.16 12.03 -3.43
CA ASP A 114 -4.17 13.44 -3.02
C ASP A 114 -2.82 13.86 -2.45
N ILE A 115 -2.24 13.07 -1.53
CA ILE A 115 -0.89 13.31 -0.99
C ILE A 115 0.14 13.38 -2.13
N ALA A 116 0.03 12.50 -3.13
CA ALA A 116 0.93 12.45 -4.27
C ALA A 116 0.85 13.67 -5.20
N LYS A 117 -0.15 14.55 -5.09
CA LYS A 117 -0.21 15.79 -5.90
C LYS A 117 0.83 16.82 -5.45
N ASP A 118 1.19 16.82 -4.18
CA ASP A 118 2.05 17.84 -3.58
C ASP A 118 3.55 17.49 -3.63
N PHE A 119 3.90 16.31 -4.16
CA PHE A 119 5.29 15.90 -4.28
C PHE A 119 6.00 16.56 -5.50
N PRO A 120 7.27 16.98 -5.36
CA PRO A 120 8.01 17.66 -6.44
C PRO A 120 8.55 16.73 -7.55
N ASP A 121 8.79 15.44 -7.27
CA ASP A 121 9.29 14.44 -8.24
C ASP A 121 8.26 13.30 -8.42
N THR A 122 7.11 13.64 -8.99
CA THR A 122 5.86 12.89 -8.82
C THR A 122 5.56 11.80 -9.82
N GLU A 123 6.28 11.72 -10.93
CA GLU A 123 5.77 10.96 -12.06
C GLU A 123 5.61 9.47 -11.73
N HIS A 124 6.69 8.82 -11.30
CA HIS A 124 6.62 7.39 -10.94
C HIS A 124 5.73 7.12 -9.72
N PHE A 125 5.82 7.94 -8.68
CA PHE A 125 5.05 7.75 -7.46
C PHE A 125 3.54 7.85 -7.71
N ARG A 126 3.11 8.93 -8.37
CA ARG A 126 1.70 9.17 -8.71
C ARG A 126 1.17 8.13 -9.70
N ILE A 127 1.97 7.76 -10.71
CA ILE A 127 1.60 6.70 -11.66
C ILE A 127 1.38 5.38 -10.92
N ASN A 128 2.30 5.00 -10.03
CA ASN A 128 2.21 3.73 -9.31
C ASN A 128 0.98 3.65 -8.38
N ILE A 129 0.63 4.74 -7.67
CA ILE A 129 -0.59 4.77 -6.86
C ILE A 129 -1.84 4.65 -7.74
N ASN A 130 -1.86 5.36 -8.88
CA ASN A 130 -2.98 5.29 -9.81
C ASN A 130 -3.14 3.89 -10.40
N LEU A 131 -2.05 3.23 -10.80
CA LEU A 131 -2.07 1.85 -11.27
C LEU A 131 -2.56 0.89 -10.18
N GLY A 132 -2.11 1.07 -8.94
CA GLY A 132 -2.59 0.29 -7.80
C GLY A 132 -4.10 0.44 -7.59
N TRP A 133 -4.61 1.67 -7.65
CA TRP A 133 -6.05 1.95 -7.52
C TRP A 133 -6.84 1.37 -8.68
N GLN A 134 -6.37 1.55 -9.92
CA GLN A 134 -7.03 1.01 -11.11
C GLN A 134 -7.15 -0.51 -11.02
N LYS A 135 -6.06 -1.18 -10.61
CA LYS A 135 -6.06 -2.64 -10.47
C LYS A 135 -6.99 -3.11 -9.35
N LEU A 136 -7.03 -2.39 -8.24
CA LEU A 136 -7.94 -2.71 -7.15
C LEU A 136 -9.41 -2.50 -7.55
N ASN A 137 -9.71 -1.41 -8.26
CA ASN A 137 -11.05 -1.12 -8.76
C ASN A 137 -11.50 -2.15 -9.82
N GLU A 138 -10.61 -2.60 -10.70
CA GLU A 138 -10.89 -3.68 -11.66
C GLU A 138 -11.38 -4.95 -10.94
N TYR A 139 -10.70 -5.36 -9.87
CA TYR A 139 -11.14 -6.50 -9.06
C TYR A 139 -12.40 -6.22 -8.24
N TYR A 140 -12.59 -4.98 -7.81
CA TYR A 140 -13.80 -4.58 -7.09
C TYR A 140 -15.04 -4.67 -8.00
N GLU A 141 -14.92 -4.19 -9.23
CA GLU A 141 -15.96 -4.28 -10.24
C GLU A 141 -16.31 -5.74 -10.55
N MET A 142 -15.32 -6.65 -10.62
CA MET A 142 -15.57 -8.10 -10.78
C MET A 142 -16.36 -8.74 -9.63
N LEU A 143 -16.48 -8.10 -8.46
CA LEU A 143 -17.30 -8.65 -7.37
C LEU A 143 -18.78 -8.69 -7.77
N SER A 144 -19.26 -7.77 -8.62
CA SER A 144 -20.64 -7.74 -9.19
C SER A 144 -21.03 -9.07 -9.84
N ASP A 145 -20.07 -9.71 -10.52
CA ASP A 145 -20.28 -10.97 -11.23
C ASP A 145 -20.50 -12.17 -10.29
N THR A 146 -20.11 -12.05 -9.02
CA THR A 146 -20.25 -13.11 -8.02
C THR A 146 -21.18 -12.64 -6.88
N PRO A 147 -22.50 -12.85 -6.97
CA PRO A 147 -23.46 -12.22 -6.06
C PRO A 147 -23.34 -12.65 -4.59
N ILE A 148 -22.52 -13.67 -4.28
CA ILE A 148 -22.28 -14.16 -2.92
C ILE A 148 -21.69 -13.10 -1.99
N TYR A 149 -20.84 -12.19 -2.50
CA TYR A 149 -20.21 -11.14 -1.69
C TYR A 149 -21.26 -10.13 -1.19
N TYR A 150 -22.12 -9.65 -2.08
CA TYR A 150 -23.21 -8.74 -1.71
C TYR A 150 -24.26 -9.44 -0.85
N THR A 151 -24.56 -10.70 -1.17
CA THR A 151 -25.53 -11.51 -0.43
C THR A 151 -25.10 -11.71 1.01
N GLY A 152 -23.84 -12.07 1.25
CA GLY A 152 -23.30 -12.23 2.60
C GLY A 152 -23.44 -10.96 3.43
N LEU A 153 -23.13 -9.81 2.85
CA LEU A 153 -23.24 -8.51 3.51
C LEU A 153 -24.71 -8.08 3.72
N ALA A 154 -25.59 -8.35 2.76
CA ALA A 154 -27.02 -8.05 2.82
C ALA A 154 -27.77 -8.93 3.84
N LEU A 155 -27.33 -10.18 4.03
CA LEU A 155 -27.90 -11.10 5.03
C LEU A 155 -27.30 -10.90 6.42
N HIS A 156 -26.17 -10.19 6.54
CA HIS A 156 -25.55 -9.93 7.83
C HIS A 156 -26.49 -9.14 8.76
N PRO A 157 -26.80 -9.63 9.98
CA PRO A 157 -27.88 -9.10 10.81
C PRO A 157 -27.66 -7.66 11.28
N VAL A 158 -26.42 -7.18 11.31
CA VAL A 158 -26.06 -5.80 11.69
C VAL A 158 -26.02 -4.86 10.48
N TYR A 159 -25.49 -5.32 9.35
CA TYR A 159 -25.22 -4.46 8.18
C TYR A 159 -26.46 -4.33 7.32
N ARG A 160 -26.91 -5.46 6.74
CA ARG A 160 -28.05 -5.55 5.84
C ARG A 160 -27.97 -4.55 4.68
N TRP A 161 -29.11 -4.28 4.03
CA TRP A 161 -29.24 -3.24 3.01
C TRP A 161 -28.90 -1.82 3.48
N LYS A 162 -28.91 -1.58 4.80
CA LYS A 162 -28.57 -0.26 5.37
C LYS A 162 -27.10 0.10 5.17
N TRP A 163 -26.20 -0.88 5.14
CA TRP A 163 -24.78 -0.63 4.88
C TRP A 163 -24.59 -0.09 3.46
N PHE A 164 -25.21 -0.70 2.46
CA PHE A 164 -25.13 -0.26 1.07
C PHE A 164 -25.66 1.16 0.89
N GLY A 165 -26.83 1.47 1.46
CA GLY A 165 -27.40 2.83 1.38
C GLY A 165 -26.57 3.92 2.06
N ARG A 166 -25.61 3.56 2.92
CA ARG A 166 -24.68 4.50 3.57
C ARG A 166 -23.37 4.66 2.81
N ASN A 167 -22.87 3.58 2.21
CA ASN A 167 -21.54 3.57 1.57
C ASN A 167 -21.63 3.82 0.06
N TRP A 168 -22.77 3.56 -0.57
CA TRP A 168 -23.02 3.77 -2.01
C TRP A 168 -24.07 4.85 -2.24
N THR A 169 -23.96 5.96 -1.51
CA THR A 169 -24.92 7.07 -1.62
C THR A 169 -24.89 7.73 -3.01
N ASP A 170 -23.75 7.67 -3.67
CA ASP A 170 -23.48 8.19 -5.02
C ASP A 170 -23.80 7.17 -6.13
N ARG A 171 -24.05 5.89 -5.79
CA ARG A 171 -24.27 4.79 -6.74
C ARG A 171 -25.51 3.96 -6.39
N PRO A 172 -26.71 4.56 -6.39
CA PRO A 172 -27.94 3.85 -6.05
C PRO A 172 -28.23 2.66 -6.98
N GLU A 173 -27.82 2.74 -8.25
CA GLU A 173 -27.96 1.67 -9.25
C GLU A 173 -27.23 0.38 -8.85
N TRP A 174 -26.10 0.48 -8.14
CA TRP A 174 -25.36 -0.68 -7.63
C TRP A 174 -26.14 -1.43 -6.57
N ILE A 175 -26.92 -0.72 -5.74
CA ILE A 175 -27.78 -1.33 -4.73
C ILE A 175 -28.86 -2.18 -5.43
N ASP A 176 -29.42 -1.67 -6.51
CA ASP A 176 -30.44 -2.39 -7.27
C ASP A 176 -29.85 -3.58 -8.01
N GLU A 177 -28.66 -3.47 -8.59
CA GLU A 177 -27.94 -4.60 -9.17
C GLU A 177 -27.66 -5.70 -8.14
N ALA A 178 -27.18 -5.34 -6.94
CA ALA A 178 -26.96 -6.29 -5.85
C ALA A 178 -28.25 -7.01 -5.43
N LYS A 179 -29.39 -6.31 -5.35
CA LYS A 179 -30.71 -6.92 -5.08
C LYS A 179 -31.12 -7.90 -6.18
N HIS A 180 -30.88 -7.56 -7.46
CA HIS A 180 -31.16 -8.46 -8.58
C HIS A 180 -30.26 -9.70 -8.54
N GLY A 181 -28.98 -9.54 -8.21
CA GLY A 181 -28.04 -10.63 -7.95
C GLY A 181 -28.54 -11.60 -6.88
N LEU A 182 -29.01 -11.07 -5.74
CA LEU A 182 -29.58 -11.89 -4.66
C LEU A 182 -30.80 -12.70 -5.12
N ARG A 183 -31.71 -12.10 -5.89
CA ARG A 183 -32.89 -12.81 -6.40
C ARG A 183 -32.52 -13.97 -7.33
N ARG A 184 -31.46 -13.82 -8.13
CA ARG A 184 -30.96 -14.89 -9.01
C ARG A 184 -30.37 -16.07 -8.23
N LEU A 185 -29.80 -15.84 -7.04
CA LEU A 185 -29.27 -16.91 -6.19
C LEU A 185 -30.38 -17.67 -5.41
N ALA A 186 -31.57 -17.08 -5.30
CA ALA A 186 -32.69 -17.66 -4.55
C ALA A 186 -33.63 -18.52 -5.42
N LEU A 187 -33.39 -18.58 -6.73
CA LEU A 187 -34.08 -19.40 -7.72
C LEU A 187 -33.19 -20.59 -8.11
#